data_AF-A0A4R9XT63-F1
#
_entry.id   AF-A0A4R9XT63-F1
#
_cell.length_a   1.000
_cell.length_b   1.000
_cell.length_c   1.000
_cell.angle_alpha   90.00
_cell.angle_beta   90.00
_cell.angle_gamma   90.00
#
_symmetry.space_group_name_H-M   'P 1'
#
loop_
_entity.id
_entity.type
_entity.pdbx_description
1 polymer ?
#
loop_
_entity_poly.entity_id
_entity_poly.type
_entity_poly.pdbx_seq_one_letter_code
_entity_poly.pdbx_strand_id
1 'polypeptide(L)'
;MTDASSLPLYPHRHLLGIRDLSPADIELLLDRADQAVAISRQSEKKTSTLRGRTQINLFYEASTRTQSSFELAGKRLGADVMNMSVASSSVKKGETLIDTAMTLNAMRPDILIIRHQSAGAAALLAQKVGCSVVNAGDGAHEHPTQALLDALTIRRAKGSLSKLIVAICGDILHSRVARSNIMLLNALGAQVRVVAPSTLLPAGIEKMGVIVARSMAEGLKDADVVMMLRLQRERMEGAFVPSVREYFRYFGLDAEKLKAAKGDALVMHPGPMNRGVEIASEIADGPQSVIQEQVEMGVAVRMAVMEALLDPRRNQEGRGA
;
A
#
# COMPACT_ATOMS: atom_id res chain seq x y z
N MET A 1 11.62 -11.05 -24.87
CA MET A 1 11.05 -9.68 -24.90
C MET A 1 9.55 -9.83 -25.07
N THR A 2 8.81 -10.00 -23.98
CA THR A 2 7.36 -9.93 -24.01
C THR A 2 6.99 -8.47 -24.12
N ASP A 3 6.26 -8.15 -25.18
CA ASP A 3 5.89 -6.79 -25.54
C ASP A 3 4.99 -6.18 -24.45
N ALA A 4 5.50 -5.18 -23.74
CA ALA A 4 4.73 -4.38 -22.78
C ALA A 4 3.53 -3.67 -23.45
N SER A 5 3.44 -3.71 -24.79
CA SER A 5 2.36 -3.13 -25.58
C SER A 5 0.99 -3.83 -25.46
N SER A 6 0.92 -5.05 -24.92
CA SER A 6 -0.32 -5.85 -24.92
C SER A 6 -1.33 -5.49 -23.83
N LEU A 7 -0.89 -4.87 -22.72
CA LEU A 7 -1.80 -4.54 -21.63
C LEU A 7 -2.58 -3.24 -21.92
N PRO A 8 -3.88 -3.19 -21.56
CA PRO A 8 -4.71 -2.00 -21.68
C PRO A 8 -4.08 -0.74 -21.07
N LEU A 9 -4.53 0.42 -21.54
CA LEU A 9 -4.22 1.69 -20.90
C LEU A 9 -4.94 1.78 -19.56
N TYR A 10 -4.21 2.23 -18.54
CA TYR A 10 -4.83 2.55 -17.27
C TYR A 10 -5.67 3.82 -17.43
N PRO A 11 -6.98 3.78 -17.13
CA PRO A 11 -7.89 4.84 -17.52
C PRO A 11 -7.75 6.10 -16.66
N HIS A 12 -7.13 5.99 -15.48
CA HIS A 12 -7.03 7.10 -14.54
C HIS A 12 -5.73 7.91 -14.73
N ARG A 13 -5.79 9.21 -14.44
CA ARG A 13 -4.61 10.10 -14.46
C ARG A 13 -3.81 10.08 -13.15
N HIS A 14 -4.42 9.61 -12.07
CA HIS A 14 -3.85 9.62 -10.73
C HIS A 14 -4.10 8.26 -10.06
N LEU A 15 -3.36 7.98 -9.00
CA LEU A 15 -3.66 6.89 -8.06
C LEU A 15 -3.81 7.48 -6.67
N LEU A 16 -5.03 7.88 -6.31
CA LEU A 16 -5.33 8.58 -5.06
C LEU A 16 -5.85 7.65 -3.96
N GLY A 17 -6.50 6.56 -4.35
CA GLY A 17 -7.09 5.56 -3.45
C GLY A 17 -7.51 4.32 -4.23
N ILE A 18 -8.03 3.33 -3.52
CA ILE A 18 -8.60 2.09 -4.08
C ILE A 18 -10.09 2.26 -4.38
N ARG A 19 -10.79 3.12 -3.63
CA ARG A 19 -12.25 3.27 -3.71
C ARG A 19 -12.79 3.46 -5.12
N ASP A 20 -12.08 4.24 -5.93
CA ASP A 20 -12.52 4.64 -7.28
C ASP A 20 -11.98 3.71 -8.38
N LEU A 21 -11.29 2.64 -8.01
CA LEU A 21 -10.76 1.65 -8.95
C LEU A 21 -11.77 0.53 -9.18
N SER A 22 -12.01 0.21 -10.45
CA SER A 22 -12.74 -1.01 -10.80
C SER A 22 -11.88 -2.26 -10.55
N PRO A 23 -12.48 -3.45 -10.42
CA PRO A 23 -11.71 -4.70 -10.36
C PRO A 23 -10.75 -4.85 -11.55
N ALA A 24 -11.15 -4.42 -12.75
CA ALA A 24 -10.30 -4.45 -13.94
C ALA A 24 -9.10 -3.49 -13.83
N ASP A 25 -9.27 -2.33 -13.22
CA ASP A 25 -8.16 -1.39 -12.95
C ASP A 25 -7.14 -2.00 -11.99
N ILE A 26 -7.63 -2.68 -10.94
CA ILE A 26 -6.80 -3.34 -9.94
C ILE A 26 -6.01 -4.48 -10.61
N GLU A 27 -6.69 -5.37 -11.33
CA GLU A 27 -6.04 -6.49 -12.03
C GLU A 27 -5.01 -6.01 -13.05
N LEU A 28 -5.31 -4.95 -13.81
CA LEU A 28 -4.34 -4.34 -14.74
C LEU A 28 -3.06 -3.89 -14.04
N LEU A 29 -3.19 -3.23 -12.89
CA LEU A 29 -2.02 -2.79 -12.10
C LEU A 29 -1.25 -3.97 -11.52
N LEU A 30 -1.94 -5.01 -11.07
CA LEU A 30 -1.32 -6.23 -10.57
C LEU A 30 -0.58 -6.99 -11.69
N ASP A 31 -1.16 -7.09 -12.89
CA ASP A 31 -0.55 -7.75 -14.06
C ASP A 31 0.73 -7.04 -14.51
N ARG A 32 0.70 -5.70 -14.56
CA ARG A 32 1.91 -4.90 -14.78
C ARG A 32 2.93 -5.14 -13.67
N ALA A 33 2.49 -5.26 -12.42
CA ALA A 33 3.40 -5.49 -11.30
C ALA A 33 4.05 -6.87 -11.36
N ASP A 34 3.35 -7.92 -11.78
CA ASP A 34 3.93 -9.24 -11.98
C ASP A 34 5.03 -9.24 -13.06
N GLN A 35 4.86 -8.45 -14.14
CA GLN A 35 5.93 -8.23 -15.12
C GLN A 35 7.13 -7.50 -14.49
N ALA A 36 6.90 -6.50 -13.64
CA ALA A 36 7.95 -5.77 -12.93
C ALA A 36 8.69 -6.61 -11.87
N VAL A 37 8.07 -7.65 -11.31
CA VAL A 37 8.75 -8.63 -10.44
C VAL A 37 9.85 -9.36 -11.22
N ALA A 38 9.55 -9.80 -12.44
CA ALA A 38 10.54 -10.50 -13.28
C ALA A 38 11.79 -9.64 -13.53
N ILE A 39 11.61 -8.33 -13.77
CA ILE A 39 12.71 -7.37 -13.93
C ILE A 39 13.48 -7.21 -12.61
N SER A 40 12.78 -7.11 -11.49
CA SER A 40 13.38 -6.88 -10.17
C SER A 40 14.33 -8.00 -9.70
N ARG A 41 14.13 -9.21 -10.24
CA ARG A 41 14.94 -10.42 -9.95
C ARG A 41 16.10 -10.64 -10.91
N GLN A 42 16.21 -9.86 -11.99
CA GLN A 42 17.35 -9.93 -12.92
C GLN A 42 18.62 -9.29 -12.34
N SER A 43 19.77 -9.59 -12.94
CA SER A 43 21.04 -8.92 -12.60
C SER A 43 21.01 -7.46 -13.03
N GLU A 44 20.60 -7.19 -14.27
CA GLU A 44 20.25 -5.87 -14.76
C GLU A 44 18.80 -5.56 -14.41
N LYS A 45 18.61 -4.56 -13.54
CA LYS A 45 17.29 -4.18 -12.99
C LYS A 45 16.79 -2.87 -13.55
N LYS A 46 17.60 -2.18 -14.35
CA LYS A 46 17.27 -0.89 -14.95
C LYS A 46 16.72 -1.10 -16.35
N THR A 47 15.68 -0.33 -16.63
CA THR A 47 15.04 -0.18 -17.94
C THR A 47 15.08 1.30 -18.32
N SER A 48 14.72 1.60 -19.56
CA SER A 48 14.63 2.97 -20.08
C SER A 48 13.18 3.43 -20.27
N THR A 49 12.19 2.73 -19.69
CA THR A 49 10.75 2.98 -19.90
C THR A 49 10.35 4.43 -19.61
N LEU A 50 10.90 5.01 -18.54
CA LEU A 50 10.63 6.38 -18.10
C LEU A 50 11.85 7.30 -18.27
N ARG A 51 12.75 6.99 -19.21
CA ARG A 51 13.92 7.84 -19.49
C ARG A 51 13.50 9.27 -19.83
N GLY A 52 14.07 10.25 -19.14
CA GLY A 52 13.76 11.67 -19.30
C GLY A 52 12.46 12.13 -18.65
N ARG A 53 11.80 11.26 -17.87
CA ARG A 53 10.66 11.63 -17.02
C ARG A 53 11.15 12.03 -15.63
N THR A 54 10.54 13.07 -15.05
CA THR A 54 10.87 13.55 -13.71
C THR A 54 9.88 13.03 -12.66
N GLN A 55 10.40 12.36 -11.63
CA GLN A 55 9.67 11.96 -10.44
C GLN A 55 10.05 12.85 -9.25
N ILE A 56 9.06 13.36 -8.53
CA ILE A 56 9.30 14.05 -7.25
C ILE A 56 8.61 13.29 -6.12
N ASN A 57 9.39 12.96 -5.09
CA ASN A 57 8.90 12.41 -3.83
C ASN A 57 8.74 13.51 -2.79
N LEU A 58 7.50 13.70 -2.33
CA LEU A 58 7.11 14.72 -1.37
C LEU A 58 6.52 14.06 -0.11
N PHE A 59 7.38 13.81 0.87
CA PHE A 59 7.02 13.09 2.11
C PHE A 59 7.01 14.04 3.30
N TYR A 60 5.80 14.43 3.74
CA TYR A 60 5.59 15.28 4.93
C TYR A 60 5.60 14.47 6.23
N GLU A 61 5.36 13.16 6.14
CA GLU A 61 5.49 12.22 7.26
C GLU A 61 6.69 11.29 7.00
N ALA A 62 7.44 10.97 8.06
CA ALA A 62 8.56 10.05 7.98
C ALA A 62 8.12 8.67 7.44
N SER A 63 8.80 8.19 6.39
CA SER A 63 8.57 6.85 5.84
C SER A 63 9.75 6.35 5.01
N THR A 64 10.71 5.70 5.66
CA THR A 64 11.89 5.17 4.99
C THR A 64 11.53 4.13 3.92
N ARG A 65 10.70 3.12 4.26
CA ARG A 65 10.39 2.04 3.31
C ARG A 65 9.58 2.52 2.10
N THR A 66 8.53 3.30 2.31
CA THR A 66 7.70 3.77 1.19
C THR A 66 8.49 4.74 0.31
N GLN A 67 9.27 5.65 0.88
CA GLN A 67 10.08 6.59 0.10
C GLN A 67 11.18 5.87 -0.69
N SER A 68 11.98 5.03 -0.04
CA SER A 68 13.10 4.34 -0.69
C SER A 68 12.65 3.39 -1.78
N SER A 69 11.49 2.75 -1.63
CA SER A 69 10.94 1.86 -2.66
C SER A 69 10.39 2.62 -3.88
N PHE A 70 9.78 3.79 -3.70
CA PHE A 70 9.42 4.68 -4.82
C PHE A 70 10.64 5.25 -5.51
N GLU A 71 11.66 5.64 -4.75
CA GLU A 71 12.92 6.10 -5.31
C GLU A 71 13.61 5.01 -6.14
N LEU A 72 13.66 3.78 -5.61
CA LEU A 72 14.22 2.64 -6.31
C LEU A 72 13.41 2.28 -7.55
N ALA A 73 12.08 2.33 -7.49
CA ALA A 73 11.21 2.10 -8.64
C ALA A 73 11.51 3.11 -9.77
N GLY A 74 11.56 4.41 -9.48
CA GLY A 74 11.90 5.43 -10.48
C GLY A 74 13.28 5.23 -11.09
N LYS A 75 14.30 4.98 -10.25
CA LYS A 75 15.67 4.71 -10.72
C LYS A 75 15.77 3.47 -11.60
N ARG A 76 14.98 2.43 -11.31
CA ARG A 76 14.89 1.20 -12.14
C ARG A 76 14.16 1.45 -13.46
N LEU A 77 13.23 2.39 -13.50
CA LEU A 77 12.54 2.77 -14.73
C LEU A 77 13.31 3.79 -15.58
N GLY A 78 14.45 4.29 -15.08
CA GLY A 78 15.27 5.29 -15.76
C GLY A 78 14.77 6.73 -15.60
N ALA A 79 13.87 6.98 -14.65
CA ALA A 79 13.39 8.33 -14.34
C ALA A 79 14.41 9.15 -13.54
N ASP A 80 14.36 10.47 -13.70
CA ASP A 80 15.09 11.42 -12.88
C ASP A 80 14.34 11.62 -11.55
N VAL A 81 14.88 11.09 -10.47
CA VAL A 81 14.21 11.07 -9.16
C VAL A 81 14.73 12.17 -8.24
N MET A 82 13.83 13.01 -7.74
CA MET A 82 14.09 14.03 -6.73
C MET A 82 13.35 13.74 -5.42
N ASN A 83 14.08 13.73 -4.30
CA ASN A 83 13.51 13.65 -2.96
C ASN A 83 13.47 15.03 -2.31
N MET A 84 12.28 15.54 -2.00
CA MET A 84 12.14 16.79 -1.28
C MET A 84 12.11 16.56 0.23
N SER A 85 13.12 17.07 0.92
CA SER A 85 13.13 17.09 2.39
C SER A 85 12.23 18.23 2.89
N VAL A 86 10.99 17.89 3.25
CA VAL A 86 10.02 18.85 3.79
C VAL A 86 10.52 19.48 5.10
N ALA A 87 11.21 18.69 5.93
CA ALA A 87 11.77 19.12 7.22
C ALA A 87 12.85 20.23 7.11
N SER A 88 13.44 20.42 5.92
CA SER A 88 14.41 21.48 5.63
C SER A 88 13.91 22.49 4.59
N SER A 89 12.64 22.41 4.18
CA SER A 89 12.06 23.19 3.09
C SER A 89 11.33 24.46 3.54
N SER A 90 10.92 25.27 2.56
CA SER A 90 10.08 26.46 2.67
C SER A 90 8.75 26.24 3.40
N VAL A 91 8.29 25.00 3.59
CA VAL A 91 7.12 24.67 4.43
C VAL A 91 7.33 25.14 5.88
N LYS A 92 8.57 25.13 6.41
CA LYS A 92 8.87 25.73 7.73
C LYS A 92 8.67 27.24 7.77
N LYS A 93 8.66 27.92 6.63
CA LYS A 93 8.39 29.35 6.49
C LYS A 93 6.89 29.66 6.37
N GLY A 94 6.02 28.67 6.59
CA GLY A 94 4.56 28.83 6.57
C GLY A 94 3.93 28.69 5.18
N GLU A 95 4.66 28.14 4.20
CA GLU A 95 4.14 27.90 2.85
C GLU A 95 2.98 26.88 2.88
N THR A 96 1.87 27.21 2.22
CA THR A 96 0.73 26.31 2.17
C THR A 96 0.99 25.14 1.22
N LEU A 97 0.24 24.04 1.39
CA LEU A 97 0.31 22.91 0.46
C LEU A 97 -0.03 23.32 -0.99
N ILE A 98 -0.88 24.35 -1.16
CA ILE A 98 -1.24 24.90 -2.47
C ILE A 98 -0.06 25.65 -3.09
N ASP A 99 0.64 26.48 -2.31
CA ASP A 99 1.80 27.22 -2.79
C ASP A 99 2.93 26.25 -3.20
N THR A 100 3.17 25.21 -2.39
CA THR A 100 4.10 24.14 -2.75
C THR A 100 3.68 23.46 -4.06
N ALA A 101 2.38 23.17 -4.23
CA ALA A 101 1.87 22.57 -5.47
C ALA A 101 2.08 23.48 -6.69
N MET A 102 1.87 24.80 -6.55
CA MET A 102 2.12 25.77 -7.63
C MET A 102 3.60 25.84 -8.00
N THR A 103 4.48 25.90 -7.01
CA THR A 103 5.94 25.87 -7.19
C THR A 103 6.37 24.60 -7.92
N LEU A 104 5.87 23.44 -7.49
CA LEU A 104 6.17 22.17 -8.14
C LEU A 104 5.60 22.10 -9.56
N ASN A 105 4.39 22.61 -9.78
CA ASN A 105 3.79 22.64 -11.11
C ASN A 105 4.63 23.49 -12.09
N ALA A 106 5.23 24.58 -11.62
CA ALA A 106 6.12 25.42 -12.43
C ALA A 106 7.40 24.67 -12.86
N MET A 107 7.86 23.69 -12.08
CA MET A 107 8.99 22.81 -12.43
C MET A 107 8.62 21.75 -13.48
N ARG A 108 7.33 21.60 -13.81
CA ARG A 108 6.79 20.63 -14.78
C ARG A 108 7.27 19.18 -14.57
N PRO A 109 7.11 18.60 -13.36
CA PRO A 109 7.38 17.18 -13.15
C PRO A 109 6.40 16.32 -13.94
N ASP A 110 6.75 15.06 -14.21
CA ASP A 110 5.83 14.10 -14.84
C ASP A 110 4.99 13.37 -13.80
N ILE A 111 5.53 13.13 -12.60
CA ILE A 111 4.83 12.45 -11.52
C ILE A 111 5.22 12.96 -10.13
N LEU A 112 4.22 13.16 -9.27
CA LEU A 112 4.37 13.47 -7.85
C LEU A 112 3.94 12.28 -6.99
N ILE A 113 4.82 11.86 -6.09
CA ILE A 113 4.53 10.87 -5.05
C ILE A 113 4.39 11.62 -3.74
N ILE A 114 3.19 11.66 -3.16
CA ILE A 114 2.93 12.42 -1.94
C ILE A 114 2.53 11.52 -0.77
N ARG A 115 3.14 11.78 0.39
CA ARG A 115 2.68 11.27 1.69
C ARG A 115 2.44 12.44 2.63
N HIS A 116 1.26 12.48 3.24
CA HIS A 116 0.84 13.62 4.06
C HIS A 116 -0.01 13.18 5.28
N GLN A 117 0.06 13.95 6.36
CA GLN A 117 -0.68 13.67 7.59
C GLN A 117 -2.20 13.91 7.46
N SER A 118 -2.60 14.91 6.66
CA SER A 118 -4.00 15.23 6.40
C SER A 118 -4.57 14.36 5.30
N ALA A 119 -5.73 13.76 5.57
CA ALA A 119 -6.54 13.08 4.55
C ALA A 119 -6.93 14.05 3.42
N GLY A 120 -6.94 13.58 2.18
CA GLY A 120 -7.31 14.37 1.00
C GLY A 120 -6.21 15.26 0.43
N ALA A 121 -5.03 15.34 1.06
CA ALA A 121 -3.91 16.14 0.55
C ALA A 121 -3.47 15.73 -0.87
N ALA A 122 -3.44 14.43 -1.16
CA ALA A 122 -3.12 13.93 -2.49
C ALA A 122 -4.16 14.37 -3.54
N ALA A 123 -5.45 14.36 -3.18
CA ALA A 123 -6.53 14.81 -4.05
C ALA A 123 -6.47 16.31 -4.30
N LEU A 124 -6.15 17.12 -3.28
CA LEU A 124 -5.93 18.55 -3.43
C LEU A 124 -4.78 18.84 -4.41
N LEU A 125 -3.65 18.13 -4.29
CA LEU A 125 -2.53 18.29 -5.22
C LEU A 125 -2.92 17.92 -6.65
N ALA A 126 -3.65 16.81 -6.83
CA ALA A 126 -4.09 16.35 -8.15
C ALA A 126 -4.93 17.40 -8.89
N GLN A 127 -5.66 18.25 -8.18
CA GLN A 127 -6.43 19.36 -8.76
C GLN A 127 -5.58 20.58 -9.13
N LYS A 128 -4.36 20.70 -8.61
CA LYS A 128 -3.50 21.89 -8.77
C LYS A 128 -2.31 21.67 -9.70
N VAL A 129 -1.98 20.42 -10.03
CA VAL A 129 -0.80 20.08 -10.84
C VAL A 129 -1.16 19.45 -12.19
N GLY A 130 -0.34 19.75 -13.19
CA GLY A 130 -0.45 19.24 -14.56
C GLY A 130 0.09 17.82 -14.75
N CYS A 131 0.58 17.18 -13.70
CA CYS A 131 1.24 15.89 -13.74
C CYS A 131 0.44 14.79 -13.04
N SER A 132 0.92 13.54 -13.12
CA SER A 132 0.31 12.42 -12.40
C SER A 132 0.60 12.52 -10.90
N VAL A 133 -0.34 12.08 -10.06
CA VAL A 133 -0.20 12.14 -8.59
C VAL A 133 -0.48 10.76 -8.01
N VAL A 134 0.41 10.29 -7.13
CA VAL A 134 0.28 9.02 -6.41
C VAL A 134 0.23 9.28 -4.92
N ASN A 135 -0.81 8.76 -4.28
CA ASN A 135 -0.94 8.74 -2.83
C ASN A 135 -0.06 7.63 -2.23
N ALA A 136 1.02 8.04 -1.54
CA ALA A 136 1.90 7.19 -0.75
C ALA A 136 1.50 7.11 0.75
N GLY A 137 0.28 7.57 1.06
CA GLY A 137 -0.35 7.54 2.36
C GLY A 137 -0.87 8.92 2.78
N ASP A 138 -2.17 9.03 3.08
CA ASP A 138 -2.78 10.26 3.60
C ASP A 138 -3.56 10.02 4.90
N GLY A 139 -3.10 10.60 6.02
CA GLY A 139 -3.71 10.42 7.35
C GLY A 139 -4.08 8.97 7.71
N ALA A 140 -5.32 8.74 8.14
CA ALA A 140 -5.92 7.41 8.33
C ALA A 140 -6.82 7.01 7.14
N HIS A 141 -6.72 7.69 6.01
CA HIS A 141 -7.61 7.52 4.87
C HIS A 141 -7.17 6.34 3.99
N GLU A 142 -6.16 6.48 3.13
CA GLU A 142 -5.77 5.41 2.21
C GLU A 142 -4.25 5.28 2.02
N HIS A 143 -3.81 4.09 1.58
CA HIS A 143 -2.47 3.81 1.09
C HIS A 143 -2.55 2.81 -0.09
N PRO A 144 -2.94 3.27 -1.30
CA PRO A 144 -3.32 2.39 -2.41
C PRO A 144 -2.18 1.44 -2.85
N THR A 145 -0.94 1.94 -2.93
CA THR A 145 0.21 1.09 -3.32
C THR A 145 0.58 0.04 -2.28
N GLN A 146 0.20 0.21 -1.00
CA GLN A 146 0.37 -0.84 0.01
C GLN A 146 -0.69 -1.93 -0.16
N ALA A 147 -1.94 -1.58 -0.42
CA ALA A 147 -2.97 -2.58 -0.70
C ALA A 147 -2.64 -3.38 -1.97
N LEU A 148 -2.18 -2.71 -3.04
CA LEU A 148 -1.77 -3.37 -4.27
C LEU A 148 -0.60 -4.34 -4.07
N LEU A 149 0.42 -3.97 -3.29
CA LEU A 149 1.55 -4.88 -3.02
C LEU A 149 1.16 -6.05 -2.12
N ASP A 150 0.23 -5.83 -1.19
CA ASP A 150 -0.31 -6.90 -0.35
C ASP A 150 -1.11 -7.88 -1.22
N ALA A 151 -1.96 -7.38 -2.11
CA ALA A 151 -2.72 -8.20 -3.06
C ALA A 151 -1.81 -8.96 -4.03
N LEU A 152 -0.77 -8.33 -4.56
CA LEU A 152 0.22 -9.00 -5.42
C LEU A 152 0.92 -10.15 -4.69
N THR A 153 1.30 -9.92 -3.43
CA THR A 153 1.94 -10.94 -2.59
C THR A 153 1.02 -12.16 -2.42
N ILE A 154 -0.26 -11.93 -2.10
CA ILE A 154 -1.26 -12.99 -1.99
C ILE A 154 -1.44 -13.69 -3.33
N ARG A 155 -1.56 -12.92 -4.43
CA ARG A 155 -1.80 -13.45 -5.78
C ARG A 155 -0.71 -14.43 -6.22
N ARG A 156 0.54 -14.06 -5.97
CA ARG A 156 1.70 -14.87 -6.35
C ARG A 156 1.82 -16.16 -5.55
N ALA A 157 1.38 -16.16 -4.30
CA ALA A 157 1.47 -17.32 -3.42
C ALA A 157 0.24 -18.25 -3.48
N LYS A 158 -0.97 -17.70 -3.74
CA LYS A 158 -2.24 -18.44 -3.68
C LYS A 158 -3.01 -18.48 -5.00
N GLY A 159 -2.59 -17.74 -6.02
CA GLY A 159 -3.33 -17.59 -7.28
C GLY A 159 -4.44 -16.55 -7.16
N SER A 160 -5.68 -16.90 -7.52
CA SER A 160 -6.79 -15.94 -7.44
C SER A 160 -7.07 -15.52 -5.99
N LEU A 161 -7.37 -14.24 -5.77
CA LEU A 161 -7.81 -13.73 -4.46
C LEU A 161 -9.28 -14.04 -4.18
N SER A 162 -10.05 -14.42 -5.20
CA SER A 162 -11.47 -14.72 -5.06
C SER A 162 -11.68 -15.86 -4.08
N LYS A 163 -12.63 -15.68 -3.15
CA LYS A 163 -13.02 -16.64 -2.10
C LYS A 163 -11.95 -16.95 -1.05
N LEU A 164 -10.76 -16.34 -1.12
CA LEU A 164 -9.78 -16.46 -0.04
C LEU A 164 -10.33 -15.81 1.24
N ILE A 165 -10.05 -16.43 2.38
CA ILE A 165 -10.37 -15.86 3.69
C ILE A 165 -9.14 -15.09 4.17
N VAL A 166 -9.26 -13.76 4.27
CA VAL A 166 -8.19 -12.89 4.73
C VAL A 166 -8.56 -12.30 6.09
N ALA A 167 -7.81 -12.66 7.13
CA ALA A 167 -7.95 -12.09 8.47
C ALA A 167 -6.99 -10.92 8.67
N ILE A 168 -7.52 -9.73 8.91
CA ILE A 168 -6.75 -8.51 9.21
C ILE A 168 -6.87 -8.24 10.71
N CYS A 169 -5.74 -8.25 11.41
CA CYS A 169 -5.71 -8.26 12.86
C CYS A 169 -4.92 -7.08 13.45
N GLY A 170 -5.51 -6.36 14.40
CA GLY A 170 -4.84 -5.31 15.18
C GLY A 170 -5.56 -3.96 15.18
N ASP A 171 -4.82 -2.85 15.04
CA ASP A 171 -5.40 -1.50 15.05
C ASP A 171 -6.13 -1.18 13.73
N ILE A 172 -7.43 -1.50 13.65
CA ILE A 172 -8.26 -1.24 12.46
C ILE A 172 -8.68 0.24 12.41
N LEU A 173 -8.93 0.85 13.56
CA LEU A 173 -9.43 2.22 13.71
C LEU A 173 -8.49 3.25 13.06
N HIS A 174 -7.18 3.13 13.24
CA HIS A 174 -6.21 4.12 12.75
C HIS A 174 -5.45 3.69 11.50
N SER A 175 -5.70 2.48 10.98
CA SER A 175 -4.91 1.90 9.90
C SER A 175 -5.47 2.19 8.51
N ARG A 176 -4.84 3.16 7.83
CA ARG A 176 -5.02 3.37 6.38
C ARG A 176 -4.72 2.13 5.54
N VAL A 177 -3.83 1.25 6.03
CA VAL A 177 -3.50 -0.03 5.36
C VAL A 177 -4.68 -1.00 5.46
N ALA A 178 -5.29 -1.14 6.64
CA ALA A 178 -6.46 -1.99 6.83
C ALA A 178 -7.60 -1.52 5.92
N ARG A 179 -7.87 -0.21 5.92
CA ARG A 179 -8.93 0.40 5.11
C ARG A 179 -8.74 0.16 3.61
N SER A 180 -7.55 0.42 3.07
CA SER A 180 -7.27 0.17 1.65
C SER A 180 -7.29 -1.32 1.29
N ASN A 181 -6.81 -2.20 2.17
CA ASN A 181 -6.87 -3.65 1.93
C ASN A 181 -8.31 -4.18 1.96
N ILE A 182 -9.15 -3.75 2.90
CA ILE A 182 -10.57 -4.15 2.94
C ILE A 182 -11.25 -3.81 1.61
N MET A 183 -11.06 -2.59 1.10
CA MET A 183 -11.64 -2.15 -0.17
C MET A 183 -11.13 -3.01 -1.34
N LEU A 184 -9.81 -3.21 -1.45
CA LEU A 184 -9.20 -3.94 -2.55
C LEU A 184 -9.60 -5.41 -2.55
N LEU A 185 -9.46 -6.07 -1.41
CA LEU A 185 -9.74 -7.50 -1.25
C LEU A 185 -11.21 -7.81 -1.50
N ASN A 186 -12.13 -6.96 -1.03
CA ASN A 186 -13.55 -7.11 -1.34
C ASN A 186 -13.85 -6.88 -2.83
N ALA A 187 -13.19 -5.92 -3.48
CA ALA A 187 -13.34 -5.69 -4.92
C ALA A 187 -12.87 -6.90 -5.76
N LEU A 188 -11.88 -7.67 -5.27
CA LEU A 188 -11.39 -8.90 -5.89
C LEU A 188 -12.10 -10.18 -5.38
N GLY A 189 -13.16 -10.03 -4.57
CA GLY A 189 -14.02 -11.13 -4.14
C GLY A 189 -13.45 -12.02 -3.03
N ALA A 190 -12.46 -11.55 -2.28
CA ALA A 190 -12.02 -12.21 -1.04
C ALA A 190 -13.05 -11.99 0.09
N GLN A 191 -13.08 -12.89 1.06
CA GLN A 191 -13.83 -12.70 2.29
C GLN A 191 -12.92 -12.11 3.36
N VAL A 192 -13.13 -10.84 3.69
CA VAL A 192 -12.31 -10.14 4.69
C VAL A 192 -12.91 -10.28 6.08
N ARG A 193 -12.07 -10.67 7.04
CA ARG A 193 -12.37 -10.68 8.47
C ARG A 193 -11.50 -9.66 9.18
N VAL A 194 -12.06 -8.98 10.17
CA VAL A 194 -11.29 -8.09 11.04
C VAL A 194 -11.29 -8.62 12.46
N VAL A 195 -10.13 -8.59 13.11
CA VAL A 195 -9.94 -9.05 14.49
C VAL A 195 -9.21 -7.97 15.28
N ALA A 196 -9.90 -7.39 16.26
CA ALA A 196 -9.31 -6.33 17.07
C ALA A 196 -10.04 -6.20 18.41
N PRO A 197 -9.41 -5.58 19.42
CA PRO A 197 -10.13 -5.05 20.57
C PRO A 197 -11.29 -4.16 20.13
N SER A 198 -12.42 -4.18 20.84
CA SER A 198 -13.57 -3.33 20.52
C SER A 198 -13.23 -1.83 20.46
N THR A 199 -12.23 -1.41 21.23
CA THR A 199 -11.69 -0.04 21.26
C THR A 199 -10.89 0.33 20.01
N LEU A 200 -10.44 -0.65 19.23
CA LEU A 200 -9.68 -0.47 17.98
C LEU A 200 -10.49 -0.83 16.74
N LEU A 201 -11.81 -1.03 16.88
CA LEU A 201 -12.74 -1.21 15.77
C LEU A 201 -13.48 0.11 15.49
N PRO A 202 -13.47 0.62 14.26
CA PRO A 202 -14.29 1.78 13.93
C PRO A 202 -15.78 1.42 13.93
N ALA A 203 -16.61 2.37 14.35
CA ALA A 203 -18.06 2.19 14.39
C ALA A 203 -18.62 1.90 12.98
N GLY A 204 -19.39 0.82 12.85
CA GLY A 204 -20.01 0.41 11.59
C GLY A 204 -19.03 -0.15 10.56
N ILE A 205 -17.89 -0.69 10.98
CA ILE A 205 -16.90 -1.33 10.10
C ILE A 205 -17.52 -2.41 9.20
N GLU A 206 -18.58 -3.09 9.67
CA GLU A 206 -19.32 -4.11 8.93
C GLU A 206 -19.87 -3.58 7.60
N LYS A 207 -20.19 -2.27 7.52
CA LYS A 207 -20.65 -1.61 6.29
C LYS A 207 -19.60 -1.60 5.18
N MET A 208 -18.33 -1.87 5.51
CA MET A 208 -17.26 -2.04 4.53
C MET A 208 -17.21 -3.45 3.93
N GLY A 209 -18.15 -4.34 4.29
CA GLY A 209 -18.21 -5.70 3.76
C GLY A 209 -17.24 -6.66 4.46
N VAL A 210 -17.01 -6.46 5.76
CA VAL A 210 -16.14 -7.34 6.56
C VAL A 210 -16.95 -8.13 7.59
N ILE A 211 -16.43 -9.28 7.98
CA ILE A 211 -16.91 -10.04 9.13
C ILE A 211 -16.07 -9.66 10.35
N VAL A 212 -16.71 -9.15 11.41
CA VAL A 212 -16.04 -8.84 12.67
C VAL A 212 -15.96 -10.09 13.53
N ALA A 213 -14.74 -10.55 13.81
CA ALA A 213 -14.51 -11.63 14.77
C ALA A 213 -14.03 -11.05 16.11
N ARG A 214 -14.51 -11.64 17.20
CA ARG A 214 -14.25 -11.15 18.57
C ARG A 214 -13.02 -11.77 19.21
N SER A 215 -12.45 -12.78 18.58
CA SER A 215 -11.23 -13.46 19.05
C SER A 215 -10.34 -13.87 17.88
N MET A 216 -9.05 -14.05 18.16
CA MET A 216 -8.10 -14.59 17.19
C MET A 216 -8.51 -16.00 16.73
N ALA A 217 -8.99 -16.86 17.63
CA ALA A 217 -9.43 -18.22 17.25
C ALA A 217 -10.58 -18.19 16.23
N GLU A 218 -11.58 -17.33 16.43
CA GLU A 218 -12.69 -17.15 15.50
C GLU A 218 -12.23 -16.53 14.17
N GLY A 219 -11.47 -15.43 14.25
CA GLY A 219 -11.06 -14.68 13.06
C GLY A 219 -10.12 -15.46 12.15
N LEU A 220 -9.20 -16.22 12.75
CA LEU A 220 -8.21 -17.02 12.03
C LEU A 220 -8.75 -18.35 11.51
N LYS A 221 -9.90 -18.83 12.00
CA LYS A 221 -10.45 -20.13 11.62
C LYS A 221 -10.52 -20.33 10.10
N ASP A 222 -9.77 -21.28 9.56
CA ASP A 222 -9.72 -21.57 8.11
C ASP A 222 -9.22 -20.38 7.24
N ALA A 223 -8.53 -19.40 7.83
CA ALA A 223 -7.97 -18.28 7.07
C ALA A 223 -6.85 -18.74 6.12
N ASP A 224 -6.86 -18.21 4.90
CA ASP A 224 -5.80 -18.40 3.89
C ASP A 224 -4.65 -17.41 4.10
N VAL A 225 -4.96 -16.25 4.67
CA VAL A 225 -4.03 -15.15 4.91
C VAL A 225 -4.31 -14.52 6.27
N VAL A 226 -3.26 -14.30 7.05
CA VAL A 226 -3.26 -13.59 8.32
C VAL A 226 -2.40 -12.34 8.19
N MET A 227 -3.04 -11.18 8.11
CA MET A 227 -2.39 -9.88 8.00
C MET A 227 -2.39 -9.18 9.35
N MET A 228 -1.23 -9.13 9.99
CA MET A 228 -1.03 -8.42 11.25
C MET A 228 -0.77 -6.94 11.00
N LEU A 229 -1.34 -6.09 11.86
CA LEU A 229 -1.14 -4.64 11.84
C LEU A 229 -0.34 -4.18 13.05
N ARG A 230 0.50 -3.18 12.82
CA ARG A 230 1.26 -2.50 13.86
C ARG A 230 0.31 -1.78 14.81
N LEU A 231 0.48 -1.97 16.11
CA LEU A 231 -0.18 -1.14 17.12
C LEU A 231 0.42 0.27 17.13
N GLN A 232 -0.36 1.28 16.71
CA GLN A 232 0.12 2.67 16.52
C GLN A 232 0.01 3.49 17.81
N ARG A 233 0.81 3.14 18.82
CA ARG A 233 0.79 3.78 20.15
C ARG A 233 0.95 5.30 20.10
N GLU A 234 1.74 5.78 19.15
CA GLU A 234 1.98 7.20 18.93
C GLU A 234 0.76 8.00 18.46
N ARG A 235 -0.34 7.33 18.08
CA ARG A 235 -1.60 7.95 17.62
C ARG A 235 -2.75 7.82 18.61
N MET A 236 -2.50 7.20 19.75
CA MET A 236 -3.53 6.87 20.72
C MET A 236 -3.66 8.00 21.75
N GLU A 237 -4.67 8.85 21.58
CA GLU A 237 -5.12 9.77 22.64
C GLU A 237 -6.05 9.00 23.59
N GLY A 238 -5.46 8.30 24.56
CA GLY A 238 -6.18 7.52 25.57
C GLY A 238 -5.73 6.06 25.68
N ALA A 239 -6.29 5.33 26.66
CA ALA A 239 -5.95 3.93 26.93
C ALA A 239 -6.87 2.97 26.15
N PHE A 240 -6.67 2.84 24.84
CA PHE A 240 -7.46 1.87 24.04
C PHE A 240 -7.05 0.40 24.31
N VAL A 241 -5.87 0.16 24.89
CA VAL A 241 -5.43 -1.16 25.32
C VAL A 241 -4.88 -1.08 26.75
N PRO A 242 -5.18 -2.05 27.65
CA PRO A 242 -4.74 -1.94 29.04
C PRO A 242 -3.22 -2.12 29.20
N SER A 243 -2.61 -3.04 28.44
CA SER A 243 -1.15 -3.20 28.38
C SER A 243 -0.70 -3.90 27.09
N VAL A 244 0.57 -3.74 26.74
CA VAL A 244 1.21 -4.47 25.61
C VAL A 244 1.14 -5.98 25.81
N ARG A 245 1.38 -6.46 27.05
CA ARG A 245 1.36 -7.89 27.37
C ARG A 245 -0.04 -8.48 27.21
N GLU A 246 -1.06 -7.74 27.63
CA GLU A 246 -2.45 -8.14 27.47
C GLU A 246 -2.88 -8.12 26.00
N TYR A 247 -2.50 -7.07 25.26
CA TYR A 247 -2.74 -7.01 23.82
C TYR A 247 -2.10 -8.19 23.10
N PHE A 248 -0.82 -8.51 23.36
CA PHE A 248 -0.17 -9.66 22.75
C PHE A 248 -0.85 -10.99 23.12
N ARG A 249 -1.26 -11.15 24.39
CA ARG A 249 -1.95 -12.35 24.85
C ARG A 249 -3.23 -12.61 24.07
N TYR A 250 -4.06 -11.59 23.85
CA TYR A 250 -5.37 -11.76 23.21
C TYR A 250 -5.37 -11.58 21.69
N PHE A 251 -4.58 -10.66 21.16
CA PHE A 251 -4.60 -10.22 19.76
C PHE A 251 -3.24 -10.29 19.06
N GLY A 252 -2.14 -10.52 19.79
CA GLY A 252 -0.85 -10.81 19.18
C GLY A 252 -0.83 -12.20 18.58
N LEU A 253 -0.20 -12.35 17.42
CA LEU A 253 -0.09 -13.63 16.72
C LEU A 253 1.11 -14.43 17.24
N ASP A 254 0.84 -15.61 17.78
CA ASP A 254 1.82 -16.62 18.20
C ASP A 254 1.53 -17.96 17.51
N ALA A 255 2.40 -18.96 17.75
CA ALA A 255 2.27 -20.29 17.15
C ALA A 255 0.97 -21.00 17.52
N GLU A 256 0.45 -20.83 18.75
CA GLU A 256 -0.79 -21.48 19.17
C GLU A 256 -2.01 -20.90 18.45
N LYS A 257 -2.08 -19.57 18.31
CA LYS A 257 -3.17 -18.91 17.58
C LYS A 257 -3.12 -19.19 16.08
N LEU A 258 -1.92 -19.26 15.49
CA LEU A 258 -1.75 -19.53 14.07
C LEU A 258 -2.29 -20.91 13.66
N LYS A 259 -2.33 -21.90 14.57
CA LYS A 259 -2.93 -23.23 14.31
C LYS A 259 -4.42 -23.18 13.95
N ALA A 260 -5.13 -22.08 14.27
CA ALA A 260 -6.52 -21.92 13.86
C ALA A 260 -6.67 -21.59 12.36
N ALA A 261 -5.63 -21.03 11.74
CA ALA A 261 -5.59 -20.81 10.29
C ALA A 261 -5.29 -22.12 9.54
N LYS A 262 -5.38 -22.07 8.21
CA LYS A 262 -4.95 -23.21 7.39
C LYS A 262 -3.46 -23.48 7.59
N GLY A 263 -3.05 -24.74 7.47
CA GLY A 263 -1.65 -25.14 7.64
C GLY A 263 -0.69 -24.50 6.65
N ASP A 264 -1.20 -24.03 5.50
CA ASP A 264 -0.47 -23.32 4.45
C ASP A 264 -0.83 -21.82 4.41
N ALA A 265 -1.44 -21.26 5.46
CA ALA A 265 -1.83 -19.85 5.49
C ALA A 265 -0.61 -18.93 5.37
N LEU A 266 -0.76 -17.77 4.73
CA LEU A 266 0.29 -16.76 4.65
C LEU A 266 0.25 -15.83 5.86
N VAL A 267 1.40 -15.46 6.39
CA VAL A 267 1.54 -14.41 7.41
C VAL A 267 2.14 -13.16 6.77
N MET A 268 1.41 -12.05 6.90
CA MET A 268 1.75 -10.76 6.29
C MET A 268 1.77 -9.65 7.34
N HIS A 269 2.59 -8.62 7.09
CA HIS A 269 2.65 -7.43 7.94
C HIS A 269 3.25 -6.23 7.16
N PRO A 270 2.57 -5.07 7.08
CA PRO A 270 3.04 -3.92 6.29
C PRO A 270 4.28 -3.22 6.88
N GLY A 271 4.52 -3.48 8.17
CA GLY A 271 5.65 -3.02 8.97
C GLY A 271 5.55 -1.54 9.36
N PRO A 272 6.56 -1.00 10.08
CA PRO A 272 7.56 -1.76 10.86
C PRO A 272 6.86 -2.62 11.91
N MET A 273 7.43 -3.78 12.21
CA MET A 273 6.86 -4.73 13.18
C MET A 273 7.36 -4.39 14.58
N ASN A 274 6.47 -4.41 15.56
CA ASN A 274 6.82 -4.50 16.97
C ASN A 274 6.73 -5.97 17.41
N ARG A 275 7.89 -6.63 17.40
CA ARG A 275 8.01 -8.03 17.86
C ARG A 275 7.63 -8.13 19.34
N GLY A 276 6.84 -9.16 19.69
CA GLY A 276 6.31 -9.35 21.04
C GLY A 276 5.13 -8.45 21.41
N VAL A 277 4.58 -7.69 20.44
CA VAL A 277 3.38 -6.85 20.64
C VAL A 277 2.24 -7.32 19.75
N GLU A 278 2.36 -7.20 18.43
CA GLU A 278 1.38 -7.72 17.49
C GLU A 278 1.77 -9.08 16.91
N ILE A 279 3.06 -9.43 16.90
CA ILE A 279 3.54 -10.67 16.27
C ILE A 279 4.74 -11.24 17.05
N ALA A 280 4.73 -12.56 17.25
CA ALA A 280 5.85 -13.28 17.83
C ALA A 280 7.02 -13.35 16.83
N SER A 281 8.26 -13.38 17.33
CA SER A 281 9.43 -13.31 16.47
C SER A 281 9.55 -14.52 15.55
N GLU A 282 9.28 -15.70 16.09
CA GLU A 282 9.28 -16.98 15.40
C GLU A 282 8.20 -17.09 14.33
N ILE A 283 7.11 -16.32 14.45
CA ILE A 283 6.07 -16.26 13.41
C ILE A 283 6.48 -15.28 12.32
N ALA A 284 7.03 -14.12 12.69
CA ALA A 284 7.49 -13.11 11.73
C ALA A 284 8.61 -13.64 10.81
N ASP A 285 9.45 -14.54 11.30
CA ASP A 285 10.54 -15.18 10.53
C ASP A 285 10.25 -16.66 10.21
N GLY A 286 9.00 -17.09 10.44
CA GLY A 286 8.57 -18.48 10.26
C GLY A 286 8.31 -18.85 8.80
N PRO A 287 8.08 -20.14 8.50
CA PRO A 287 7.92 -20.64 7.14
C PRO A 287 6.69 -20.10 6.41
N GLN A 288 5.65 -19.67 7.14
CA GLN A 288 4.44 -19.07 6.58
C GLN A 288 4.59 -17.57 6.31
N SER A 289 5.69 -16.94 6.74
CA SER A 289 5.89 -15.49 6.63
C SER A 289 6.33 -15.08 5.24
N VAL A 290 5.59 -14.14 4.65
CA VAL A 290 5.93 -13.50 3.35
C VAL A 290 6.28 -12.01 3.53
N ILE A 291 6.59 -11.59 4.75
CA ILE A 291 6.81 -10.17 5.10
C ILE A 291 7.99 -9.56 4.34
N GLN A 292 9.05 -10.33 4.12
CA GLN A 292 10.20 -9.89 3.32
C GLN A 292 9.83 -9.79 1.83
N GLU A 293 9.03 -10.73 1.32
CA GLU A 293 8.54 -10.71 -0.06
C GLU A 293 7.63 -9.49 -0.32
N GLN A 294 6.80 -9.07 0.66
CA GLN A 294 6.02 -7.82 0.55
C GLN A 294 6.91 -6.59 0.25
N VAL A 295 8.13 -6.54 0.79
CA VAL A 295 9.05 -5.42 0.51
C VAL A 295 9.49 -5.43 -0.95
N GLU A 296 9.80 -6.60 -1.50
CA GLU A 296 10.14 -6.79 -2.91
C GLU A 296 8.96 -6.42 -3.81
N MET A 297 7.77 -6.95 -3.52
CA MET A 297 6.52 -6.68 -4.25
C MET A 297 6.20 -5.18 -4.25
N GLY A 298 6.54 -4.50 -3.16
CA GLY A 298 6.39 -3.06 -3.08
C GLY A 298 7.18 -2.28 -4.12
N VAL A 299 8.36 -2.74 -4.54
CA VAL A 299 9.10 -2.05 -5.62
C VAL A 299 8.43 -2.32 -6.96
N ALA A 300 8.05 -3.57 -7.22
CA ALA A 300 7.40 -3.97 -8.47
C ALA A 300 6.06 -3.26 -8.70
N VAL A 301 5.19 -3.19 -7.68
CA VAL A 301 3.92 -2.44 -7.76
C VAL A 301 4.15 -0.97 -8.03
N ARG A 302 5.14 -0.36 -7.36
CA ARG A 302 5.42 1.07 -7.58
C ARG A 302 5.96 1.32 -8.99
N MET A 303 6.78 0.41 -9.53
CA MET A 303 7.19 0.47 -10.94
C MET A 303 5.96 0.41 -11.86
N ALA A 304 5.11 -0.60 -11.69
CA ALA A 304 3.91 -0.80 -12.50
C ALA A 304 2.95 0.40 -12.46
N VAL A 305 2.72 0.98 -11.28
CA VAL A 305 1.90 2.18 -11.12
C VAL A 305 2.49 3.36 -11.89
N MET A 306 3.80 3.58 -11.78
CA MET A 306 4.46 4.68 -12.50
C MET A 306 4.41 4.48 -14.02
N GLU A 307 4.68 3.27 -14.50
CA GLU A 307 4.58 2.94 -15.93
C GLU A 307 3.15 3.11 -16.46
N ALA A 308 2.14 2.65 -15.71
CA ALA A 308 0.74 2.78 -16.09
C ALA A 308 0.29 4.25 -16.18
N LEU A 309 0.71 5.09 -15.22
CA LEU A 309 0.35 6.51 -15.18
C LEU A 309 1.07 7.34 -16.25
N LEU A 310 2.30 6.97 -16.60
CA LEU A 310 3.16 7.68 -17.56
C LEU A 310 3.25 7.00 -18.93
N ASP A 311 2.31 6.10 -19.23
CA ASP A 311 2.27 5.35 -20.48
C ASP A 311 2.23 6.32 -21.68
N PRO A 312 3.24 6.30 -22.57
CA PRO A 312 3.39 7.27 -23.64
C PRO A 312 2.26 7.22 -24.68
N ARG A 313 1.55 6.10 -24.77
CA ARG A 313 0.39 5.92 -25.66
C ARG A 313 -0.74 6.91 -25.37
N ARG A 314 -0.88 7.36 -24.11
CA ARG A 314 -1.88 8.37 -23.72
C ARG A 314 -1.69 9.72 -24.41
N ASN A 315 -0.45 10.08 -24.75
CA ASN A 315 -0.16 11.35 -25.42
C ASN A 315 -0.36 11.26 -26.94
N GLN A 316 -0.51 10.06 -27.51
CA GLN A 316 -0.74 9.87 -28.94
C GLN A 316 -2.22 10.02 -29.31
N GLU A 317 -3.14 9.60 -28.44
CA GLU A 317 -4.59 9.78 -28.64
C GLU A 317 -5.02 11.26 -28.55
N GLY A 318 -4.29 12.10 -27.81
CA GLY A 318 -4.55 13.54 -27.69
C GLY A 318 -3.94 14.42 -28.79
N ARG A 319 -3.25 13.85 -29.79
CA ARG A 319 -2.65 14.61 -30.92
C ARG A 319 -3.45 14.49 -32.22
N GLY A 320 -4.65 13.91 -32.17
CA GLY A 320 -5.55 13.72 -33.31
C GLY A 320 -6.87 14.50 -33.22
N ALA A 321 -7.00 15.47 -32.33
CA ALA A 321 -8.17 16.35 -32.20
C ALA A 321 -7.78 17.82 -32.34
#